data_AF-A0A6C1NRR9-F1
#
_entry.id   AF-A0A6C1NRR9-F1
#
_cell.length_a   1.000
_cell.length_b   1.000
_cell.length_c   1.000
_cell.angle_alpha   90.00
_cell.angle_beta   90.00
_cell.angle_gamma   90.00
#
_symmetry.space_group_name_H-M   'P 1'
#
loop_
_entity.id
_entity.type
_entity.pdbx_description
1 polymer ?
#
loop_
_entity_poly.entity_id
_entity_poly.type
_entity_poly.pdbx_seq_one_letter_code
_entity_poly.pdbx_strand_id
1 'polypeptide(L)'
;MNIFKKGSLVLGTLLIAAACQDLEVTNQNAPGPAQALSTPEAVENVVTSAFGLWWGRLHNSGDVFNYYPDASGAFVRSWSSRGVIPGQKPRVELENDPEAASQWIPRASWDRFASSMANANDGLRVINDGMRIEVAPPDVEEGDADFELEDQTDRVVAFARFMQGLSLGYMGLVHDQAAPANETTVIGGPLEWEGPNLTPYDELIEIAVGHLEQAIEVAETTGPWVMHEGYIHNQVYTNEDLIKAANTLIARLLVLGARTPEERAAVDWARVRDHALEGLDFDFGPEGEAPDVMRSLFIQRVYLNINNGQIYRVGPRVLGMADVSGNFHEWLSQDLDFREAFNIDSPDIRAQGPLDEEGEPTAGAYWTRNTFTIHNPDRGSYLGSFYIHNRRTLQGLGTLNSGLMPLLTADENRLYLAEAYIHLDQPQLAADLINETRMRPQMIGGTGGAIVDQGLDPVTADGVPQSDTCVPRAYFGAAPVGGPCGTLTDALLYERAMELMDMDPMRAWMDFRGFGFLPEGQLVQMPVPGRYLVSMALPIYTFGGIGGEGSAPGYPMP
;
A
#
# COMPACT_ATOMS: atom_id res chain seq x y z
N MET A 1 -78.36 38.84 -34.80
CA MET A 1 -77.19 39.30 -35.58
C MET A 1 -76.53 38.07 -36.17
N ASN A 2 -76.71 37.89 -37.48
CA ASN A 2 -76.13 36.92 -38.45
C ASN A 2 -75.75 35.50 -37.95
N ILE A 3 -76.54 34.45 -38.19
CA ILE A 3 -76.83 33.71 -39.45
C ILE A 3 -75.92 32.47 -39.64
N PHE A 4 -76.55 31.27 -39.52
CA PHE A 4 -76.40 30.00 -40.29
C PHE A 4 -75.01 29.31 -40.38
N LYS A 5 -74.86 28.00 -40.62
CA LYS A 5 -75.60 26.72 -40.51
C LYS A 5 -74.55 25.61 -40.74
N LYS A 6 -74.71 24.47 -40.05
CA LYS A 6 -74.50 23.06 -40.45
C LYS A 6 -73.32 22.65 -41.36
N GLY A 7 -72.65 21.55 -40.99
CA GLY A 7 -72.07 20.60 -41.96
C GLY A 7 -71.02 19.66 -41.37
N SER A 8 -71.29 18.35 -41.42
CA SER A 8 -70.45 17.25 -40.91
C SER A 8 -69.29 16.84 -41.84
N LEU A 9 -68.28 16.19 -41.22
CA LEU A 9 -67.48 15.04 -41.68
C LEU A 9 -66.49 15.23 -42.85
N VAL A 10 -65.18 15.17 -42.58
CA VAL A 10 -64.16 14.49 -43.42
C VAL A 10 -62.99 14.01 -42.54
N LEU A 11 -62.65 12.73 -42.73
CA LEU A 11 -61.49 11.97 -42.24
C LEU A 11 -60.17 12.55 -42.80
N GLY A 12 -59.14 12.76 -41.97
CA GLY A 12 -57.86 13.33 -42.43
C GLY A 12 -56.67 12.93 -41.56
N THR A 13 -56.09 11.78 -41.91
CA THR A 13 -54.67 11.41 -41.86
C THR A 13 -53.74 12.17 -40.90
N LEU A 14 -53.36 11.52 -39.79
CA LEU A 14 -52.14 11.88 -39.03
C LEU A 14 -50.92 11.57 -39.90
N LEU A 15 -50.28 12.61 -40.43
CA LEU A 15 -48.92 12.55 -40.95
C LEU A 15 -47.95 12.60 -39.76
N ILE A 16 -47.32 11.46 -39.49
CA ILE A 16 -46.11 11.37 -38.69
C ILE A 16 -45.00 12.04 -39.51
N ALA A 17 -44.58 13.24 -39.10
CA ALA A 17 -43.38 13.89 -39.60
C ALA A 17 -42.35 13.95 -38.48
N ALA A 18 -41.21 13.33 -38.75
CA ALA A 18 -40.06 13.18 -37.90
C ALA A 18 -39.59 14.51 -37.28
N ALA A 19 -39.35 14.47 -35.99
CA ALA A 19 -38.42 15.37 -35.30
C ALA A 19 -37.63 14.54 -34.29
N CYS A 20 -36.82 13.60 -34.78
CA CYS A 20 -35.60 13.22 -34.08
C CYS A 20 -34.68 14.43 -34.18
N GLN A 21 -34.81 15.37 -33.25
CA GLN A 21 -33.74 16.31 -33.01
C GLN A 21 -32.62 15.53 -32.36
N ASP A 22 -31.56 15.36 -33.13
CA ASP A 22 -30.26 14.92 -32.68
C ASP A 22 -29.79 15.92 -31.62
N LEU A 23 -29.82 15.51 -30.36
CA LEU A 23 -29.32 16.28 -29.22
C LEU A 23 -27.87 15.89 -28.98
N GLU A 24 -27.05 15.93 -30.03
CA GLU A 24 -25.60 15.93 -29.90
C GLU A 24 -25.17 17.36 -29.49
N VAL A 25 -25.49 17.71 -28.25
CA VAL A 25 -24.93 18.91 -27.63
C VAL A 25 -23.46 18.60 -27.35
N THR A 26 -22.61 18.89 -28.32
CA THR A 26 -21.16 18.96 -28.08
C THR A 26 -20.92 20.03 -27.04
N ASN A 27 -20.45 19.62 -25.87
CA ASN A 27 -20.15 20.53 -24.78
C ASN A 27 -18.92 21.37 -25.14
N GLN A 28 -19.13 22.54 -25.75
CA GLN A 28 -18.06 23.46 -26.15
C GLN A 28 -17.27 24.06 -24.97
N ASN A 29 -17.72 23.82 -23.73
CA ASN A 29 -17.12 24.35 -22.49
C ASN A 29 -16.56 23.27 -21.56
N ALA A 30 -16.63 21.98 -21.90
CA ALA A 30 -15.80 20.96 -21.27
C ALA A 30 -14.57 20.79 -22.17
N PRO A 31 -13.35 21.14 -21.72
CA PRO A 31 -12.17 20.74 -22.47
C PRO A 31 -12.19 19.22 -22.56
N GLY A 32 -12.45 18.69 -23.76
CA GLY A 32 -12.37 17.25 -23.99
C GLY A 32 -10.92 16.78 -23.78
N PRO A 33 -10.69 15.49 -23.50
CA PRO A 33 -9.33 14.93 -23.37
C PRO A 33 -8.41 15.32 -24.55
N ALA A 34 -8.95 15.35 -25.77
CA ALA A 34 -8.23 15.75 -26.98
C ALA A 34 -7.77 17.23 -27.01
N GLN A 35 -8.45 18.13 -26.29
CA GLN A 35 -8.05 19.53 -26.19
C GLN A 35 -7.06 19.75 -25.04
N ALA A 36 -7.22 19.00 -23.94
CA ALA A 36 -6.33 19.05 -22.78
C ALA A 36 -4.97 18.40 -23.03
N LEU A 37 -4.91 17.36 -23.89
CA LEU A 37 -3.69 16.61 -24.24
C LEU A 37 -3.16 16.98 -25.64
N SER A 38 -3.33 18.24 -26.04
CA SER A 38 -3.01 18.70 -27.40
C SER A 38 -1.53 19.06 -27.61
N THR A 39 -0.73 19.08 -26.54
CA THR A 39 0.71 19.40 -26.59
C THR A 39 1.55 18.31 -25.90
N PRO A 40 2.81 18.11 -26.33
CA PRO A 40 3.74 17.18 -25.66
C PRO A 40 3.88 17.42 -24.16
N GLU A 41 4.07 18.69 -23.77
CA GLU A 41 4.17 19.09 -22.35
C GLU A 41 2.92 18.71 -21.55
N ALA A 42 1.73 18.86 -22.13
CA ALA A 42 0.49 18.49 -21.45
C ALA A 42 0.37 16.97 -21.27
N VAL A 43 0.81 16.18 -22.25
CA VAL A 43 0.85 14.71 -22.16
C VAL A 43 1.81 14.25 -21.07
N GLU A 44 3.04 14.77 -21.06
CA GLU A 44 4.03 14.45 -20.03
C GLU A 44 3.52 14.82 -18.64
N ASN A 45 2.96 16.01 -18.46
CA ASN A 45 2.40 16.46 -17.18
C ASN A 45 1.24 15.58 -16.68
N VAL A 46 0.39 15.09 -17.58
CA VAL A 46 -0.70 14.18 -17.18
C VAL A 46 -0.12 12.85 -16.71
N VAL A 47 0.87 12.28 -17.42
CA VAL A 47 1.54 11.04 -17.02
C VAL A 47 2.27 11.19 -15.68
N THR A 48 3.06 12.25 -15.49
CA THR A 48 3.81 12.48 -14.24
C THR A 48 2.88 12.70 -13.05
N SER A 49 1.74 13.35 -13.24
CA SER A 49 0.74 13.55 -12.17
C SER A 49 0.12 12.25 -11.63
N ALA A 50 0.23 11.13 -12.38
CA ALA A 50 -0.30 9.84 -11.96
C ALA A 50 0.29 9.37 -10.63
N PHE A 51 1.58 9.63 -10.37
CA PHE A 51 2.24 9.26 -9.12
C PHE A 51 1.69 10.06 -7.93
N GLY A 52 1.62 11.39 -8.06
CA GLY A 52 1.10 12.25 -6.99
C GLY A 52 -0.35 11.91 -6.62
N LEU A 53 -1.17 11.56 -7.63
CA LEU A 53 -2.51 11.00 -7.39
C LEU A 53 -2.40 9.71 -6.59
N TRP A 54 -1.69 8.70 -7.08
CA TRP A 54 -1.53 7.41 -6.43
C TRP A 54 -1.05 7.53 -4.97
N TRP A 55 -0.01 8.33 -4.75
CA TRP A 55 0.57 8.59 -3.43
C TRP A 55 -0.44 9.24 -2.48
N GLY A 56 -1.03 10.37 -2.90
CA GLY A 56 -2.02 11.07 -2.09
C GLY A 56 -3.26 10.20 -1.83
N ARG A 57 -3.54 9.27 -2.73
CA ARG A 57 -4.64 8.33 -2.58
C ARG A 57 -4.38 7.26 -1.52
N LEU A 58 -3.16 6.72 -1.44
CA LEU A 58 -2.73 5.75 -0.44
C LEU A 58 -2.49 6.42 0.93
N HIS A 59 -1.66 7.47 0.96
CA HIS A 59 -1.13 8.05 2.20
C HIS A 59 -2.00 9.13 2.83
N ASN A 60 -2.89 9.78 2.07
CA ASN A 60 -3.68 10.94 2.54
C ASN A 60 -5.18 10.67 2.69
N SER A 61 -5.59 9.40 2.71
CA SER A 61 -6.98 9.03 2.97
C SER A 61 -7.25 8.28 4.24
N GLY A 62 -8.12 8.86 5.06
CA GLY A 62 -8.63 8.22 6.25
C GLY A 62 -9.38 6.92 5.99
N ASP A 63 -9.86 6.68 4.78
CA ASP A 63 -10.52 5.42 4.42
C ASP A 63 -9.51 4.27 4.26
N VAL A 64 -8.26 4.62 3.93
CA VAL A 64 -7.15 3.68 3.78
C VAL A 64 -6.36 3.63 5.07
N PHE A 65 -5.70 4.73 5.44
CA PHE A 65 -4.75 4.70 6.53
C PHE A 65 -5.41 4.42 7.88
N ASN A 66 -6.70 4.73 8.11
CA ASN A 66 -7.37 4.32 9.37
C ASN A 66 -7.82 2.86 9.39
N TYR A 67 -8.03 2.25 8.22
CA TYR A 67 -8.57 0.91 8.13
C TYR A 67 -7.45 -0.14 8.20
N TYR A 68 -6.52 -0.12 7.23
CA TYR A 68 -5.58 -1.23 7.01
C TYR A 68 -4.58 -1.47 8.15
N PRO A 69 -4.00 -0.44 8.80
CA PRO A 69 -3.11 -0.63 9.95
C PRO A 69 -3.80 -1.36 11.12
N ASP A 70 -5.06 -1.02 11.41
CA ASP A 70 -5.88 -1.65 12.47
C ASP A 70 -6.41 -3.03 12.05
N ALA A 71 -6.76 -3.17 10.77
CA ALA A 71 -7.17 -4.44 10.18
C ALA A 71 -6.08 -5.50 10.29
N SER A 72 -4.82 -5.12 10.02
CA SER A 72 -3.65 -6.00 10.16
C SER A 72 -3.35 -6.39 11.61
N GLY A 73 -3.68 -5.53 12.57
CA GLY A 73 -3.24 -5.65 13.96
C GLY A 73 -1.80 -5.20 14.21
N ALA A 74 -1.11 -4.64 13.21
CA ALA A 74 0.19 -3.99 13.40
C ALA A 74 0.07 -2.71 14.23
N PHE A 75 -1.05 -2.01 14.06
CA PHE A 75 -1.47 -0.94 14.93
C PHE A 75 -2.83 -1.24 15.53
N VAL A 76 -3.16 -0.61 16.64
CA VAL A 76 -4.48 -0.68 17.27
C VAL A 76 -5.08 0.70 17.47
N ARG A 77 -6.41 0.76 17.33
CA ARG A 77 -7.23 1.92 17.67
C ARG A 77 -8.65 1.48 18.04
N SER A 78 -9.32 2.27 18.87
CA SER A 78 -10.70 1.98 19.34
C SER A 78 -11.80 2.83 18.69
N TRP A 79 -11.50 3.48 17.56
CA TRP A 79 -12.38 4.49 16.95
C TRP A 79 -12.95 3.96 15.64
N SER A 80 -14.20 4.28 15.31
CA SER A 80 -14.77 3.88 14.02
C SER A 80 -14.18 4.73 12.88
N SER A 81 -13.84 4.09 11.76
CA SER A 81 -13.67 4.75 10.46
C SER A 81 -14.83 4.29 9.58
N ARG A 82 -15.66 5.23 9.09
CA ARG A 82 -16.79 4.90 8.21
C ARG A 82 -17.75 3.85 8.80
N GLY A 83 -17.97 3.90 10.11
CA GLY A 83 -18.82 2.92 10.82
C GLY A 83 -18.14 1.58 11.13
N VAL A 84 -16.89 1.38 10.71
CA VAL A 84 -16.14 0.14 10.92
C VAL A 84 -15.04 0.34 11.96
N ILE A 85 -14.91 -0.60 12.89
CA ILE A 85 -13.76 -0.72 13.79
C ILE A 85 -13.08 -2.04 13.44
N PRO A 86 -12.05 -2.06 12.57
CA PRO A 86 -11.38 -3.30 12.18
C PRO A 86 -10.89 -4.10 13.38
N GLY A 87 -10.34 -3.42 14.40
CA GLY A 87 -9.89 -4.02 15.65
C GLY A 87 -10.95 -4.80 16.43
N GLN A 88 -12.24 -4.52 16.24
CA GLN A 88 -13.32 -5.07 17.07
C GLN A 88 -13.42 -6.59 17.04
N LYS A 89 -13.90 -7.17 18.13
CA LYS A 89 -14.13 -8.61 18.30
C LYS A 89 -15.54 -8.85 18.85
N PRO A 90 -16.28 -9.89 18.36
CA PRO A 90 -15.93 -10.71 17.20
C PRO A 90 -15.90 -9.86 15.92
N ARG A 91 -15.06 -10.26 14.95
CA ARG A 91 -15.04 -9.60 13.64
C ARG A 91 -16.29 -9.99 12.87
N VAL A 92 -16.84 -9.01 12.14
CA VAL A 92 -18.03 -9.16 11.32
C VAL A 92 -17.69 -8.91 9.86
N GLU A 93 -18.52 -9.41 8.97
CA GLU A 93 -18.45 -9.13 7.54
C GLU A 93 -18.49 -7.62 7.27
N LEU A 94 -17.79 -7.19 6.22
CA LEU A 94 -17.83 -5.80 5.78
C LEU A 94 -19.19 -5.51 5.14
N GLU A 95 -19.88 -4.45 5.57
CA GLU A 95 -21.09 -3.99 4.87
C GLU A 95 -20.69 -3.25 3.58
N ASN A 96 -20.92 -3.88 2.42
CA ASN A 96 -20.56 -3.35 1.10
C ASN A 96 -21.74 -2.67 0.38
N ASP A 97 -22.80 -2.31 1.11
CA ASP A 97 -23.96 -1.63 0.54
C ASP A 97 -23.60 -0.19 0.10
N PRO A 98 -23.97 0.27 -1.12
CA PRO A 98 -23.68 1.61 -1.61
C PRO A 98 -24.38 2.75 -0.85
N GLU A 99 -25.32 2.45 0.05
CA GLU A 99 -25.95 3.42 0.96
C GLU A 99 -25.24 3.45 2.33
N ALA A 100 -24.46 2.43 2.68
CA ALA A 100 -23.74 2.36 3.94
C ALA A 100 -22.52 3.29 3.97
N ALA A 101 -22.11 3.70 5.17
CA ALA A 101 -20.90 4.50 5.35
C ALA A 101 -19.63 3.70 5.01
N SER A 102 -19.63 2.41 5.33
CA SER A 102 -18.54 1.44 5.12
C SER A 102 -18.21 1.19 3.64
N GLN A 103 -19.09 1.57 2.71
CA GLN A 103 -18.82 1.48 1.26
C GLN A 103 -17.50 2.15 0.86
N TRP A 104 -17.08 3.17 1.62
CA TRP A 104 -15.86 3.91 1.34
C TRP A 104 -14.59 3.12 1.59
N ILE A 105 -14.64 2.04 2.39
CA ILE A 105 -13.48 1.19 2.67
C ILE A 105 -12.98 0.52 1.37
N PRO A 106 -13.80 -0.26 0.63
CA PRO A 106 -13.38 -0.83 -0.65
C PRO A 106 -13.37 0.23 -1.76
N ARG A 107 -14.30 1.18 -1.75
CA ARG A 107 -14.41 2.19 -2.82
C ARG A 107 -13.22 3.13 -2.87
N ALA A 108 -12.63 3.47 -1.72
CA ALA A 108 -11.51 4.38 -1.68
C ALA A 108 -10.35 3.84 -2.51
N SER A 109 -9.80 2.65 -2.21
CA SER A 109 -8.69 2.08 -3.00
C SER A 109 -9.05 1.94 -4.48
N TRP A 110 -10.28 1.53 -4.79
CA TRP A 110 -10.74 1.33 -6.16
C TRP A 110 -10.71 2.61 -7.01
N ASP A 111 -11.50 3.63 -6.63
CA ASP A 111 -11.61 4.90 -7.38
C ASP A 111 -10.22 5.50 -7.65
N ARG A 112 -9.35 5.31 -6.67
CA ARG A 112 -8.09 6.00 -6.53
C ARG A 112 -7.01 5.44 -7.43
N PHE A 113 -6.81 4.13 -7.38
CA PHE A 113 -5.85 3.46 -8.24
C PHE A 113 -6.33 3.50 -9.70
N ALA A 114 -7.64 3.37 -9.93
CA ALA A 114 -8.22 3.55 -11.26
C ALA A 114 -7.96 4.96 -11.83
N SER A 115 -8.02 6.02 -11.00
CA SER A 115 -7.74 7.39 -11.45
C SER A 115 -6.28 7.61 -11.84
N SER A 116 -5.33 7.03 -11.09
CA SER A 116 -3.90 7.12 -11.43
C SER A 116 -3.60 6.38 -12.73
N MET A 117 -4.15 5.17 -12.87
CA MET A 117 -4.04 4.37 -14.08
C MET A 117 -4.64 5.07 -15.30
N ALA A 118 -5.77 5.78 -15.14
CA ALA A 118 -6.39 6.54 -16.22
C ALA A 118 -5.45 7.59 -16.82
N ASN A 119 -4.69 8.32 -15.98
CA ASN A 119 -3.71 9.30 -16.47
C ASN A 119 -2.59 8.66 -17.29
N ALA A 120 -2.05 7.53 -16.83
CA ALA A 120 -1.06 6.77 -17.58
C ALA A 120 -1.64 6.27 -18.93
N ASN A 121 -2.87 5.75 -18.90
CA ASN A 121 -3.57 5.25 -20.09
C ASN A 121 -3.82 6.36 -21.11
N ASP A 122 -4.25 7.55 -20.66
CA ASP A 122 -4.54 8.68 -21.53
C ASP A 122 -3.27 9.22 -22.20
N GLY A 123 -2.16 9.31 -21.46
CA GLY A 123 -0.88 9.67 -22.06
C GLY A 123 -0.39 8.66 -23.08
N LEU A 124 -0.45 7.37 -22.76
CA LEU A 124 -0.09 6.28 -23.67
C LEU A 124 -0.94 6.27 -24.94
N ARG A 125 -2.25 6.56 -24.86
CA ARG A 125 -3.12 6.67 -26.05
C ARG A 125 -2.61 7.74 -27.02
N VAL A 126 -2.33 8.93 -26.52
CA VAL A 126 -1.89 10.06 -27.36
C VAL A 126 -0.49 9.79 -27.97
N ILE A 127 0.40 9.16 -27.20
CA ILE A 127 1.71 8.73 -27.72
C ILE A 127 1.56 7.66 -28.80
N ASN A 128 0.69 6.66 -28.59
CA ASN A 128 0.41 5.60 -29.56
C ASN A 128 -0.22 6.14 -30.85
N ASP A 129 -0.96 7.25 -30.77
CA ASP A 129 -1.52 7.97 -31.93
C ASP A 129 -0.46 8.82 -32.67
N GLY A 130 0.80 8.80 -32.23
CA GLY A 130 1.96 9.34 -32.93
C GLY A 130 2.57 10.60 -32.30
N MET A 131 2.11 11.04 -31.12
CA MET A 131 2.74 12.16 -30.42
C MET A 131 4.15 11.79 -29.94
N ARG A 132 5.08 12.75 -30.09
CA ARG A 132 6.45 12.67 -29.58
C ARG A 132 6.66 13.70 -28.49
N ILE A 133 7.39 13.32 -27.45
CA ILE A 133 7.73 14.17 -26.31
C ILE A 133 9.16 14.65 -26.48
N GLU A 134 9.32 15.77 -27.19
CA GLU A 134 10.61 16.36 -27.50
C GLU A 134 10.90 17.51 -26.52
N VAL A 135 12.02 17.44 -25.79
CA VAL A 135 12.40 18.44 -24.78
C VAL A 135 13.76 19.06 -25.09
N ALA A 136 13.99 20.27 -24.60
CA ALA A 136 15.30 20.90 -24.70
C ALA A 136 16.34 20.13 -23.85
N PRO A 137 17.60 20.02 -24.29
CA PRO A 137 18.66 19.48 -23.47
C PRO A 137 18.81 20.29 -22.16
N PRO A 138 19.17 19.64 -21.04
CA PRO A 138 19.17 20.27 -19.71
C PRO A 138 20.17 21.44 -19.57
N ASP A 139 21.17 21.52 -20.45
CA ASP A 139 22.23 22.55 -20.41
C ASP A 139 21.90 23.80 -21.25
N VAL A 140 20.71 23.86 -21.87
CA VAL A 140 20.28 24.98 -22.72
C VAL A 140 19.62 26.07 -21.88
N GLU A 141 20.11 27.30 -21.99
CA GLU A 141 19.51 28.47 -21.31
C GLU A 141 18.18 28.88 -21.95
N GLU A 142 17.24 29.37 -21.13
CA GLU A 142 15.94 29.86 -21.60
C GLU A 142 16.13 31.01 -22.61
N GLY A 143 15.64 30.79 -23.84
CA GLY A 143 15.73 31.76 -24.93
C GLY A 143 16.90 31.56 -25.90
N ASP A 144 17.76 30.56 -25.67
CA ASP A 144 18.60 30.04 -26.73
C ASP A 144 17.72 29.39 -27.80
N ALA A 145 17.97 29.66 -29.07
CA ALA A 145 17.16 29.17 -30.19
C ALA A 145 17.93 28.18 -31.08
N ASP A 146 19.23 27.99 -30.83
CA ASP A 146 20.11 27.11 -31.59
C ASP A 146 20.39 25.81 -30.80
N PHE A 147 19.35 25.02 -30.58
CA PHE A 147 19.46 23.66 -30.02
C PHE A 147 18.51 22.69 -30.72
N GLU A 148 18.87 21.41 -30.74
CA GLU A 148 17.99 20.33 -31.20
C GLU A 148 17.23 19.78 -29.99
N LEU A 149 15.92 19.56 -30.16
CA LEU A 149 15.12 18.88 -29.14
C LEU A 149 15.49 17.40 -29.11
N GLU A 150 15.54 16.84 -27.90
CA GLU A 150 15.76 15.42 -27.69
C GLU A 150 14.41 14.71 -27.52
N ASP A 151 14.20 13.62 -28.27
CA ASP A 151 13.02 12.77 -28.11
C ASP A 151 13.13 11.98 -26.79
N GLN A 152 12.28 12.33 -25.83
CA GLN A 152 12.13 11.69 -24.52
C GLN A 152 10.82 10.89 -24.42
N THR A 153 10.20 10.54 -25.55
CA THR A 153 8.94 9.79 -25.58
C THR A 153 9.04 8.49 -24.79
N ASP A 154 10.15 7.76 -24.92
CA ASP A 154 10.31 6.44 -24.29
C ASP A 154 10.48 6.52 -22.77
N ARG A 155 11.02 7.63 -22.22
CA ARG A 155 11.00 7.91 -20.77
C ARG A 155 9.57 7.99 -20.25
N VAL A 156 8.71 8.72 -20.95
CA VAL A 156 7.29 8.89 -20.58
C VAL A 156 6.55 7.56 -20.71
N VAL A 157 6.82 6.78 -21.75
CA VAL A 157 6.26 5.43 -21.94
C VAL A 157 6.67 4.50 -20.79
N ALA A 158 7.97 4.43 -20.47
CA ALA A 158 8.48 3.59 -19.38
C ALA A 158 7.80 3.94 -18.05
N PHE A 159 7.69 5.24 -17.73
CA PHE A 159 7.01 5.67 -16.50
C PHE A 159 5.50 5.40 -16.52
N ALA A 160 4.83 5.60 -17.65
CA ALA A 160 3.40 5.28 -17.77
C ALA A 160 3.12 3.78 -17.57
N ARG A 161 3.97 2.91 -18.13
CA ARG A 161 3.94 1.45 -17.90
C ARG A 161 4.20 1.10 -16.43
N PHE A 162 5.17 1.75 -15.81
CA PHE A 162 5.41 1.61 -14.36
C PHE A 162 4.16 1.98 -13.55
N MET A 163 3.49 3.09 -13.89
CA MET A 163 2.28 3.54 -13.21
C MET A 163 1.06 2.64 -13.46
N GLN A 164 0.94 2.01 -14.64
CA GLN A 164 -0.06 0.97 -14.90
C GLN A 164 0.18 -0.24 -14.00
N GLY A 165 1.41 -0.75 -13.95
CA GLY A 165 1.79 -1.86 -13.09
C GLY A 165 1.59 -1.57 -11.60
N LEU A 166 1.99 -0.40 -11.12
CA LEU A 166 1.79 0.03 -9.74
C LEU A 166 0.30 0.13 -9.37
N SER A 167 -0.49 0.79 -10.21
CA SER A 167 -1.91 1.01 -9.92
C SER A 167 -2.72 -0.28 -10.00
N LEU A 168 -2.54 -1.06 -11.06
CA LEU A 168 -3.27 -2.32 -11.25
C LEU A 168 -2.81 -3.37 -10.25
N GLY A 169 -1.50 -3.42 -9.96
CA GLY A 169 -0.94 -4.30 -8.95
C GLY A 169 -1.55 -4.05 -7.58
N TYR A 170 -1.67 -2.80 -7.14
CA TYR A 170 -2.35 -2.48 -5.89
C TYR A 170 -3.85 -2.76 -5.91
N MET A 171 -4.53 -2.62 -7.06
CA MET A 171 -5.91 -3.09 -7.19
C MET A 171 -6.00 -4.61 -6.98
N GLY A 172 -5.10 -5.39 -7.59
CA GLY A 172 -5.01 -6.85 -7.41
C GLY A 172 -4.57 -7.26 -5.99
N LEU A 173 -3.74 -6.47 -5.31
CA LEU A 173 -3.40 -6.74 -3.91
C LEU A 173 -4.60 -6.52 -2.98
N VAL A 174 -5.50 -5.60 -3.30
CA VAL A 174 -6.60 -5.21 -2.40
C VAL A 174 -7.91 -5.94 -2.70
N HIS A 175 -8.33 -6.00 -3.97
CA HIS A 175 -9.66 -6.46 -4.37
C HIS A 175 -9.65 -7.90 -4.87
N ASP A 176 -10.75 -8.64 -4.66
CA ASP A 176 -10.94 -10.00 -5.17
C ASP A 176 -10.90 -10.08 -6.70
N GLN A 177 -11.38 -9.04 -7.36
CA GLN A 177 -11.36 -8.87 -8.80
C GLN A 177 -11.49 -7.39 -9.17
N ALA A 178 -10.99 -7.01 -10.34
CA ALA A 178 -11.11 -5.66 -10.88
C ALA A 178 -11.00 -5.66 -12.40
N ALA A 179 -11.28 -4.51 -13.02
CA ALA A 179 -11.12 -4.35 -14.46
C ALA A 179 -9.62 -4.19 -14.82
N PRO A 180 -9.06 -4.98 -15.76
CA PRO A 180 -7.69 -4.81 -16.24
C PRO A 180 -7.60 -3.69 -17.28
N ALA A 181 -8.10 -2.49 -16.94
CA ALA A 181 -8.22 -1.39 -17.90
C ALA A 181 -6.86 -0.77 -18.24
N ASN A 182 -6.54 -0.69 -19.53
CA ASN A 182 -5.30 -0.12 -20.06
C ASN A 182 -5.59 0.90 -21.18
N GLU A 183 -4.56 1.41 -21.83
CA GLU A 183 -4.65 2.41 -22.90
C GLU A 183 -5.46 1.92 -24.12
N THR A 184 -5.57 0.61 -24.34
CA THR A 184 -6.36 0.02 -25.43
C THR A 184 -7.82 -0.22 -25.06
N THR A 185 -8.17 -0.07 -23.77
CA THR A 185 -9.55 -0.29 -23.30
C THR A 185 -10.46 0.78 -23.87
N VAL A 186 -11.46 0.35 -24.63
CA VAL A 186 -12.49 1.22 -25.21
C VAL A 186 -13.64 1.34 -24.21
N ILE A 187 -13.88 2.56 -23.71
CA ILE A 187 -15.08 2.88 -22.95
C ILE A 187 -16.16 3.25 -23.97
N GLY A 188 -17.02 2.29 -24.30
CA GLY A 188 -18.16 2.54 -25.17
C GLY A 188 -19.08 3.63 -24.61
N GLY A 189 -19.93 4.21 -25.46
CA GLY A 189 -21.02 5.07 -25.00
C GLY A 189 -21.93 4.32 -24.01
N PRO A 190 -22.83 5.00 -23.27
CA PRO A 190 -23.70 4.37 -22.28
C PRO A 190 -24.54 3.19 -22.81
N LEU A 191 -24.71 3.08 -24.13
CA LEU A 191 -25.46 2.03 -24.82
C LEU A 191 -24.58 0.87 -25.35
N GLU A 192 -23.25 1.03 -25.36
CA GLU A 192 -22.26 0.06 -25.86
C GLU A 192 -21.38 -0.50 -24.74
N TRP A 193 -21.52 0.01 -23.52
CA TRP A 193 -20.76 -0.46 -22.36
C TRP A 193 -21.33 -1.80 -21.88
N GLU A 194 -20.59 -2.88 -22.12
CA GLU A 194 -20.90 -4.23 -21.63
C GLU A 194 -20.53 -4.45 -20.15
N GLY A 195 -20.11 -3.39 -19.44
CA GLY A 195 -19.47 -3.49 -18.13
C GLY A 195 -17.98 -3.87 -18.24
N PRO A 196 -17.14 -3.57 -17.25
CA PRO A 196 -15.78 -4.10 -17.23
C PRO A 196 -15.82 -5.62 -17.08
N ASN A 197 -15.03 -6.32 -17.89
CA ASN A 197 -14.68 -7.71 -17.60
C ASN A 197 -13.89 -7.72 -16.28
N LEU A 198 -14.47 -8.27 -15.23
CA LEU A 198 -13.79 -8.38 -13.93
C LEU A 198 -12.83 -9.57 -14.00
N THR A 199 -11.55 -9.26 -13.79
CA THR A 199 -10.48 -10.25 -13.76
C THR A 199 -10.14 -10.58 -12.31
N PRO A 200 -10.03 -11.87 -11.95
CA PRO A 200 -9.58 -12.30 -10.63
C PRO A 200 -8.22 -11.71 -10.24
N TYR A 201 -8.01 -11.55 -8.94
CA TYR A 201 -6.87 -10.81 -8.41
C TYR A 201 -5.49 -11.36 -8.78
N ASP A 202 -5.36 -12.67 -8.92
CA ASP A 202 -4.12 -13.37 -9.28
C ASP A 202 -3.75 -13.08 -10.73
N GLU A 203 -4.72 -13.16 -11.64
CA GLU A 203 -4.54 -12.77 -13.04
C GLU A 203 -4.28 -11.25 -13.17
N LEU A 204 -4.91 -10.41 -12.34
CA LEU A 204 -4.61 -8.97 -12.30
C LEU A 204 -3.17 -8.67 -11.87
N ILE A 205 -2.65 -9.40 -10.89
CA ILE A 205 -1.26 -9.27 -10.46
C ILE A 205 -0.32 -9.63 -11.61
N GLU A 206 -0.59 -10.71 -12.34
CA GLU A 206 0.22 -11.08 -13.51
C GLU A 206 0.17 -10.03 -14.63
N ILE A 207 -1.01 -9.45 -14.92
CA ILE A 207 -1.13 -8.34 -15.88
C ILE A 207 -0.33 -7.13 -15.41
N ALA A 208 -0.40 -6.79 -14.12
CA ALA A 208 0.35 -5.69 -13.53
C ALA A 208 1.87 -5.92 -13.62
N VAL A 209 2.33 -7.14 -13.36
CA VAL A 209 3.73 -7.52 -13.54
C VAL A 209 4.16 -7.37 -15.01
N GLY A 210 3.32 -7.80 -15.96
CA GLY A 210 3.60 -7.60 -17.39
C GLY A 210 3.76 -6.13 -17.79
N HIS A 211 3.03 -5.21 -17.17
CA HIS A 211 3.25 -3.77 -17.37
C HIS A 211 4.58 -3.28 -16.77
N LEU A 212 5.00 -3.82 -15.63
CA LEU A 212 6.31 -3.49 -15.04
C LEU A 212 7.46 -4.06 -15.87
N GLU A 213 7.32 -5.27 -16.42
CA GLU A 213 8.28 -5.87 -17.35
C GLU A 213 8.42 -5.03 -18.63
N GLN A 214 7.31 -4.49 -19.17
CA GLN A 214 7.35 -3.54 -20.28
C GLN A 214 8.06 -2.22 -19.91
N ALA A 215 7.87 -1.72 -18.68
CA ALA A 215 8.58 -0.54 -18.21
C ALA A 215 10.10 -0.77 -18.16
N ILE A 216 10.51 -1.95 -17.67
CA ILE A 216 11.92 -2.39 -17.64
C ILE A 216 12.47 -2.48 -19.07
N GLU A 217 11.78 -3.19 -19.97
CA GLU A 217 12.22 -3.37 -21.36
C GLU A 217 12.43 -2.02 -22.07
N VAL A 218 11.49 -1.09 -21.94
CA VAL A 218 11.62 0.25 -22.53
C VAL A 218 12.80 1.00 -21.90
N ALA A 219 12.94 0.99 -20.58
CA ALA A 219 14.01 1.69 -19.88
C ALA A 219 15.42 1.14 -20.19
N GLU A 220 15.54 -0.18 -20.39
CA GLU A 220 16.80 -0.84 -20.76
C GLU A 220 17.20 -0.55 -22.21
N THR A 221 16.22 -0.53 -23.12
CA THR A 221 16.48 -0.40 -24.56
C THR A 221 16.67 1.04 -25.03
N THR A 222 16.13 2.02 -24.30
CA THR A 222 16.06 3.43 -24.71
C THR A 222 16.85 4.38 -23.81
N GLY A 223 17.38 3.87 -22.68
CA GLY A 223 18.30 4.61 -21.84
C GLY A 223 19.64 4.94 -22.54
N PRO A 224 20.45 5.85 -21.97
CA PRO A 224 20.24 6.49 -20.68
C PRO A 224 19.35 7.73 -20.77
N TRP A 225 18.50 7.93 -19.76
CA TRP A 225 17.73 9.16 -19.58
C TRP A 225 17.48 9.40 -18.09
N VAL A 226 16.99 10.59 -17.76
CA VAL A 226 16.69 11.02 -16.39
C VAL A 226 15.24 11.50 -16.28
N MET A 227 14.55 11.02 -15.25
CA MET A 227 13.29 11.56 -14.76
C MET A 227 13.59 12.76 -13.85
N HIS A 228 13.12 13.94 -14.24
CA HIS A 228 13.22 15.14 -13.42
C HIS A 228 12.22 15.10 -12.25
N GLU A 229 12.33 16.09 -11.35
CA GLU A 229 11.56 16.21 -10.09
C GLU A 229 10.02 16.25 -10.22
N GLY A 230 9.50 16.36 -11.45
CA GLY A 230 8.07 16.32 -11.72
C GLY A 230 7.49 14.90 -11.71
N TYR A 231 8.31 13.89 -12.02
CA TYR A 231 7.88 12.49 -12.05
C TYR A 231 7.64 11.95 -10.64
N ILE A 232 8.65 12.10 -9.78
CA ILE A 232 8.59 11.81 -8.36
C ILE A 232 9.06 13.07 -7.64
N HIS A 233 8.20 13.62 -6.78
CA HIS A 233 8.39 14.95 -6.22
C HIS A 233 9.75 15.12 -5.53
N ASN A 234 10.48 16.16 -5.96
CA ASN A 234 11.82 16.52 -5.46
C ASN A 234 12.84 15.37 -5.53
N GLN A 235 12.69 14.47 -6.50
CA GLN A 235 13.65 13.40 -6.77
C GLN A 235 14.08 13.40 -8.23
N VAL A 236 15.35 13.08 -8.47
CA VAL A 236 15.90 12.89 -9.80
C VAL A 236 16.34 11.44 -9.88
N TYR A 237 15.72 10.67 -10.77
CA TYR A 237 15.98 9.24 -10.94
C TYR A 237 16.36 8.95 -12.38
N THR A 238 17.27 8.01 -12.57
CA THR A 238 17.70 7.51 -13.88
C THR A 238 16.77 6.41 -14.39
N ASN A 239 16.98 6.00 -15.65
CA ASN A 239 16.36 4.78 -16.17
C ASN A 239 16.75 3.53 -15.37
N GLU A 240 17.99 3.43 -14.88
CA GLU A 240 18.46 2.33 -14.02
C GLU A 240 17.72 2.31 -12.68
N ASP A 241 17.47 3.48 -12.09
CA ASP A 241 16.69 3.60 -10.85
C ASP A 241 15.23 3.14 -11.05
N LEU A 242 14.62 3.47 -12.20
CA LEU A 242 13.27 2.99 -12.53
C LEU A 242 13.26 1.47 -12.72
N ILE A 243 14.27 0.89 -13.37
CA ILE A 243 14.40 -0.57 -13.55
C ILE A 243 14.48 -1.27 -12.18
N LYS A 244 15.32 -0.78 -11.27
CA LYS A 244 15.43 -1.34 -9.91
C LYS A 244 14.12 -1.21 -9.11
N ALA A 245 13.44 -0.06 -9.25
CA ALA A 245 12.14 0.17 -8.61
C ALA A 245 11.06 -0.78 -9.17
N ALA A 246 11.03 -0.98 -10.50
CA ALA A 246 10.10 -1.89 -11.15
C ALA A 246 10.34 -3.35 -10.72
N ASN A 247 11.59 -3.81 -10.71
CA ASN A 247 11.97 -5.13 -10.22
C ASN A 247 11.56 -5.38 -8.76
N THR A 248 11.84 -4.42 -7.87
CA THR A 248 11.41 -4.50 -6.46
C THR A 248 9.89 -4.56 -6.34
N LEU A 249 9.18 -3.77 -7.15
CA LEU A 249 7.72 -3.77 -7.17
C LEU A 249 7.14 -5.09 -7.70
N ILE A 250 7.76 -5.71 -8.71
CA ILE A 250 7.38 -7.05 -9.16
C ILE A 250 7.54 -8.06 -8.02
N ALA A 251 8.70 -8.08 -7.34
CA ALA A 251 8.91 -8.95 -6.18
C ALA A 251 7.85 -8.70 -5.08
N ARG A 252 7.51 -7.44 -4.79
CA ARG A 252 6.41 -7.07 -3.89
C ARG A 252 5.08 -7.66 -4.33
N LEU A 253 4.69 -7.49 -5.60
CA LEU A 253 3.39 -7.95 -6.10
C LEU A 253 3.28 -9.48 -6.03
N LEU A 254 4.34 -10.20 -6.39
CA LEU A 254 4.38 -11.66 -6.31
C LEU A 254 4.27 -12.16 -4.86
N VAL A 255 5.01 -11.55 -3.93
CA VAL A 255 5.02 -11.97 -2.52
C VAL A 255 3.75 -11.57 -1.77
N LEU A 256 3.24 -10.35 -1.99
CA LEU A 256 2.05 -9.85 -1.32
C LEU A 256 0.75 -10.30 -1.99
N GLY A 257 0.84 -10.85 -3.20
CA GLY A 257 -0.29 -11.43 -3.92
C GLY A 257 -0.91 -12.62 -3.19
N ALA A 258 -0.08 -13.41 -2.50
CA ALA A 258 -0.52 -14.51 -1.66
C ALA A 258 -1.33 -14.01 -0.44
N ARG A 259 -2.59 -14.41 -0.38
CA ARG A 259 -3.56 -14.02 0.66
C ARG A 259 -3.65 -15.02 1.80
N THR A 260 -3.12 -16.22 1.61
CA THR A 260 -3.12 -17.32 2.57
C THR A 260 -1.74 -17.99 2.66
N PRO A 261 -1.43 -18.72 3.76
CA PRO A 261 -0.24 -19.56 3.83
C PRO A 261 -0.12 -20.57 2.67
N GLU A 262 -1.25 -21.13 2.23
CA GLU A 262 -1.30 -22.07 1.12
C GLU A 262 -0.90 -21.42 -0.20
N GLU A 263 -1.44 -20.24 -0.51
CA GLU A 263 -1.05 -19.47 -1.68
C GLU A 263 0.41 -19.02 -1.61
N ARG A 264 0.88 -18.65 -0.41
CA ARG A 264 2.27 -18.22 -0.21
C ARG A 264 3.26 -19.36 -0.46
N ALA A 265 2.91 -20.57 -0.06
CA ALA A 265 3.70 -21.76 -0.35
C ALA A 265 3.76 -22.07 -1.86
N ALA A 266 2.81 -21.56 -2.66
CA ALA A 266 2.73 -21.77 -4.11
C ALA A 266 3.35 -20.65 -4.96
N VAL A 267 3.83 -19.56 -4.35
CA VAL A 267 4.52 -18.47 -5.06
C VAL A 267 5.73 -19.00 -5.84
N ASP A 268 5.97 -18.46 -7.04
CA ASP A 268 7.21 -18.72 -7.78
C ASP A 268 8.38 -17.96 -7.14
N TRP A 269 9.00 -18.59 -6.14
CA TRP A 269 10.11 -18.02 -5.40
C TRP A 269 11.38 -17.85 -6.22
N ALA A 270 11.54 -18.58 -7.34
CA ALA A 270 12.65 -18.34 -8.26
C ALA A 270 12.46 -17.01 -8.99
N ARG A 271 11.24 -16.72 -9.47
CA ARG A 271 10.89 -15.43 -10.07
C ARG A 271 11.04 -14.27 -9.07
N VAL A 272 10.60 -14.45 -7.82
CA VAL A 272 10.80 -13.44 -6.76
C VAL A 272 12.29 -13.16 -6.54
N ARG A 273 13.13 -14.21 -6.43
CA ARG A 273 14.59 -14.06 -6.29
C ARG A 273 15.18 -13.27 -7.45
N ASP A 274 14.83 -13.64 -8.68
CA ASP A 274 15.43 -13.07 -9.88
C ASP A 274 15.13 -11.57 -9.99
N HIS A 275 13.88 -11.15 -9.74
CA HIS A 275 13.56 -9.72 -9.68
C HIS A 275 14.19 -9.03 -8.46
N ALA A 276 14.22 -9.65 -7.28
CA ALA A 276 14.79 -9.02 -6.10
C ALA A 276 16.32 -8.82 -6.22
N LEU A 277 17.03 -9.67 -6.97
CA LEU A 277 18.46 -9.48 -7.28
C LEU A 277 18.73 -8.24 -8.14
N GLU A 278 17.81 -7.92 -9.05
CA GLU A 278 17.85 -6.72 -9.92
C GLU A 278 17.10 -5.53 -9.29
N GLY A 279 16.70 -5.67 -8.02
CA GLY A 279 15.90 -4.69 -7.28
C GLY A 279 16.72 -3.56 -6.65
N LEU A 280 16.05 -2.82 -5.76
CA LEU A 280 16.60 -1.64 -5.10
C LEU A 280 17.68 -2.00 -4.07
N ASP A 281 18.73 -1.18 -4.09
CA ASP A 281 19.78 -1.04 -3.08
C ASP A 281 19.76 0.35 -2.40
N PHE A 282 18.74 1.17 -2.71
CA PHE A 282 18.44 2.45 -2.10
C PHE A 282 16.93 2.61 -1.86
N ASP A 283 16.52 3.67 -1.18
CA ASP A 283 15.12 3.96 -0.90
C ASP A 283 14.49 4.83 -2.02
N PHE A 284 13.39 4.35 -2.61
CA PHE A 284 12.69 5.00 -3.71
C PHE A 284 11.36 5.59 -3.24
N GLY A 285 11.15 6.88 -3.44
CA GLY A 285 9.89 7.55 -3.09
C GLY A 285 10.02 9.06 -3.10
N PRO A 286 8.93 9.81 -2.91
CA PRO A 286 8.98 11.26 -2.92
C PRO A 286 9.72 11.81 -1.70
N GLU A 287 10.27 13.01 -1.85
CA GLU A 287 10.67 13.80 -0.70
C GLU A 287 9.49 14.62 -0.17
N GLY A 288 9.29 14.61 1.15
CA GLY A 288 8.28 15.45 1.77
C GLY A 288 8.77 16.88 1.99
N GLU A 289 7.91 17.86 1.72
CA GLU A 289 8.18 19.28 1.95
C GLU A 289 7.02 19.96 2.71
N ALA A 290 7.38 20.66 3.79
CA ALA A 290 6.44 21.47 4.55
C ALA A 290 6.19 22.84 3.85
N PRO A 291 4.95 23.38 3.87
CA PRO A 291 3.88 22.94 4.75
C PRO A 291 2.92 21.90 4.17
N ASP A 292 2.88 21.55 2.88
CA ASP A 292 1.87 20.58 2.36
C ASP A 292 2.00 20.14 0.86
N VAL A 293 3.15 20.26 0.19
CA VAL A 293 3.23 19.94 -1.27
C VAL A 293 3.12 18.43 -1.52
N MET A 294 4.06 17.66 -0.96
CA MET A 294 4.02 16.21 -0.93
C MET A 294 4.06 15.74 0.53
N ARG A 295 3.05 14.98 0.94
CA ARG A 295 2.87 14.61 2.36
C ARG A 295 2.30 13.22 2.54
N SER A 296 2.43 12.67 3.74
CA SER A 296 1.76 11.46 4.17
C SER A 296 1.06 11.65 5.51
N LEU A 297 -0.28 11.77 5.47
CA LEU A 297 -1.10 11.80 6.68
C LEU A 297 -0.99 10.50 7.49
N PHE A 298 -0.71 9.37 6.85
CA PHE A 298 -0.39 8.12 7.55
C PHE A 298 0.85 8.25 8.43
N ILE A 299 2.00 8.59 7.83
CA ILE A 299 3.28 8.86 8.53
C ILE A 299 3.03 9.89 9.63
N GLN A 300 2.50 11.06 9.27
CA GLN A 300 2.20 12.12 10.23
C GLN A 300 1.39 11.60 11.42
N ARG A 301 0.35 10.79 11.18
CA ARG A 301 -0.45 10.21 12.25
C ARG A 301 0.39 9.26 13.11
N VAL A 302 1.08 8.29 12.51
CA VAL A 302 1.93 7.34 13.26
C VAL A 302 2.87 8.06 14.25
N TYR A 303 3.38 9.27 13.93
CA TYR A 303 4.30 10.03 14.80
C TYR A 303 3.70 11.18 15.64
N LEU A 304 2.56 11.81 15.29
CA LEU A 304 1.98 12.97 16.01
C LEU A 304 1.28 12.62 17.36
N ASN A 305 1.64 11.51 17.98
CA ASN A 305 0.96 10.91 19.12
C ASN A 305 1.18 11.60 20.49
N ILE A 306 1.74 12.82 20.52
CA ILE A 306 2.24 13.41 21.78
C ILE A 306 1.12 14.04 22.64
N ASN A 307 -0.03 14.49 22.10
CA ASN A 307 -1.01 15.21 22.95
C ASN A 307 -2.50 15.22 22.53
N ASN A 308 -2.93 14.63 21.40
CA ASN A 308 -4.33 14.70 20.97
C ASN A 308 -4.92 13.30 20.77
N GLY A 309 -6.06 13.04 21.41
CA GLY A 309 -6.73 11.74 21.56
C GLY A 309 -7.25 11.04 20.31
N GLN A 310 -6.59 11.18 19.17
CA GLN A 310 -6.72 10.24 18.06
C GLN A 310 -5.34 9.61 17.87
N ILE A 311 -5.26 8.46 17.19
CA ILE A 311 -4.05 7.99 16.49
C ILE A 311 -3.33 6.77 17.14
N TYR A 312 -2.75 5.95 16.24
CA TYR A 312 -2.32 4.55 16.38
C TYR A 312 -1.38 4.27 17.55
N ARG A 313 -1.59 3.14 18.22
CA ARG A 313 -0.58 2.50 19.07
C ARG A 313 -0.05 1.24 18.40
N VAL A 314 1.19 0.87 18.69
CA VAL A 314 1.76 -0.39 18.19
C VAL A 314 0.90 -1.53 18.73
N GLY A 315 0.45 -2.41 17.83
CA GLY A 315 -0.49 -3.45 18.16
C GLY A 315 0.13 -4.51 19.08
N PRO A 316 -0.62 -5.05 20.06
CA PRO A 316 -0.11 -6.02 21.03
C PRO A 316 0.61 -7.23 20.44
N ARG A 317 0.27 -7.62 19.20
CA ARG A 317 0.87 -8.78 18.54
C ARG A 317 2.21 -8.48 17.88
N VAL A 318 2.39 -7.28 17.35
CA VAL A 318 3.70 -6.83 16.90
C VAL A 318 4.63 -6.61 18.09
N LEU A 319 4.11 -6.05 19.18
CA LEU A 319 4.83 -5.96 20.46
C LEU A 319 5.24 -7.35 20.96
N GLY A 320 4.32 -8.31 20.87
CA GLY A 320 4.53 -9.69 21.30
C GLY A 320 5.67 -10.41 20.59
N MET A 321 5.94 -10.09 19.31
CA MET A 321 7.10 -10.63 18.61
C MET A 321 8.43 -10.22 19.25
N ALA A 322 8.48 -9.04 19.89
CA ALA A 322 9.67 -8.50 20.54
C ALA A 322 9.77 -8.85 22.04
N ASP A 323 8.73 -9.41 22.64
CA ASP A 323 8.61 -9.58 24.09
C ASP A 323 9.37 -10.79 24.62
N VAL A 324 10.21 -10.56 25.62
CA VAL A 324 10.88 -11.61 26.42
C VAL A 324 10.42 -11.66 27.88
N SER A 325 9.57 -10.72 28.31
CA SER A 325 9.05 -10.66 29.69
C SER A 325 8.06 -11.78 30.01
N GLY A 326 7.32 -12.25 28.99
CA GLY A 326 6.24 -13.21 29.12
C GLY A 326 4.86 -12.59 29.28
N ASN A 327 4.78 -11.26 29.39
CA ASN A 327 3.51 -10.54 29.51
C ASN A 327 2.64 -10.70 28.26
N PHE A 328 3.22 -10.79 27.05
CA PHE A 328 2.44 -11.06 25.84
C PHE A 328 1.82 -12.46 25.86
N HIS A 329 2.57 -13.47 26.30
CA HIS A 329 2.05 -14.83 26.42
C HIS A 329 0.92 -14.90 27.46
N GLU A 330 1.10 -14.25 28.61
CA GLU A 330 0.04 -14.11 29.62
C GLU A 330 -1.20 -13.42 29.03
N TRP A 331 -1.02 -12.31 28.31
CA TRP A 331 -2.09 -11.60 27.62
C TRP A 331 -2.84 -12.47 26.60
N LEU A 332 -2.12 -13.29 25.83
CA LEU A 332 -2.72 -14.24 24.89
C LEU A 332 -3.54 -15.33 25.58
N SER A 333 -3.16 -15.74 26.79
CA SER A 333 -3.86 -16.78 27.56
C SER A 333 -5.16 -16.31 28.21
N GLN A 334 -5.36 -14.99 28.32
CA GLN A 334 -6.56 -14.41 28.92
C GLN A 334 -7.73 -14.36 27.94
N ASP A 335 -8.95 -14.46 28.49
CA ASP A 335 -10.17 -14.14 27.74
C ASP A 335 -10.13 -12.68 27.27
N LEU A 336 -10.76 -12.42 26.12
CA LEU A 336 -10.70 -11.11 25.45
C LEU A 336 -11.10 -9.92 26.34
N ASP A 337 -12.05 -10.11 27.26
CA ASP A 337 -12.56 -9.05 28.13
C ASP A 337 -11.58 -8.65 29.25
N PHE A 338 -10.57 -9.49 29.54
CA PHE A 338 -9.58 -9.24 30.58
C PHE A 338 -8.22 -8.78 30.05
N ARG A 339 -8.06 -8.78 28.73
CA ARG A 339 -6.82 -8.39 28.06
C ARG A 339 -6.55 -6.90 28.18
N GLU A 340 -5.70 -6.53 29.11
CA GLU A 340 -5.26 -5.15 29.32
C GLU A 340 -3.97 -4.81 28.57
N ALA A 341 -3.66 -3.51 28.42
CA ALA A 341 -2.36 -3.08 27.92
C ALA A 341 -1.24 -3.56 28.87
N PHE A 342 -0.12 -4.02 28.30
CA PHE A 342 1.03 -4.55 29.03
C PHE A 342 2.34 -3.92 28.57
N ASN A 343 3.37 -4.04 29.41
CA ASN A 343 4.75 -3.68 29.06
C ASN A 343 5.48 -4.91 28.53
N ILE A 344 6.40 -4.71 27.60
CA ILE A 344 7.35 -5.73 27.17
C ILE A 344 8.71 -5.47 27.79
N ASP A 345 9.51 -6.52 27.89
CA ASP A 345 10.97 -6.42 27.91
C ASP A 345 11.47 -6.88 26.55
N SER A 346 12.47 -6.20 25.98
CA SER A 346 13.06 -6.63 24.72
C SER A 346 14.57 -6.37 24.67
N PRO A 347 15.38 -7.31 24.18
CA PRO A 347 16.77 -7.05 23.81
C PRO A 347 16.91 -6.34 22.46
N ASP A 348 15.84 -6.18 21.68
CA ASP A 348 15.90 -5.44 20.42
C ASP A 348 15.92 -3.94 20.68
N ILE A 349 17.04 -3.30 20.37
CA ILE A 349 17.26 -1.89 20.63
C ILE A 349 16.33 -0.97 19.80
N ARG A 350 15.70 -1.49 18.73
CA ARG A 350 14.64 -0.80 18.00
C ARG A 350 13.37 -0.70 18.83
N ALA A 351 13.03 -1.74 19.59
CA ALA A 351 11.83 -1.81 20.41
C ALA A 351 12.03 -1.14 21.78
N GLN A 352 13.19 -1.34 22.41
CA GLN A 352 13.48 -0.88 23.77
C GLN A 352 14.94 -0.42 23.90
N GLY A 353 15.17 0.79 24.37
CA GLY A 353 16.52 1.30 24.59
C GLY A 353 17.18 0.70 25.84
N PRO A 354 18.46 1.03 26.09
CA PRO A 354 19.13 0.66 27.33
C PRO A 354 18.38 1.13 28.58
N LEU A 355 18.65 0.50 29.72
CA LEU A 355 18.13 0.96 31.02
C LEU A 355 18.81 2.28 31.42
N ASP A 356 18.06 3.19 32.03
CA ASP A 356 18.60 4.41 32.65
C ASP A 356 19.23 4.14 34.02
N GLU A 357 19.67 5.20 34.72
CA GLU A 357 20.33 5.09 36.03
C GLU A 357 19.39 4.55 37.12
N GLU A 358 18.08 4.72 36.94
CA GLU A 358 17.01 4.21 37.80
C GLU A 358 16.61 2.75 37.46
N GLY A 359 17.14 2.20 36.37
CA GLY A 359 16.84 0.85 35.90
C GLY A 359 15.57 0.75 35.06
N GLU A 360 15.02 1.87 34.60
CA GLU A 360 13.86 1.91 33.71
C GLU A 360 14.30 1.89 32.24
N PRO A 361 13.55 1.22 31.35
CA PRO A 361 13.89 1.19 29.94
C PRO A 361 13.70 2.55 29.28
N THR A 362 14.73 3.01 28.57
CA THR A 362 14.66 4.18 27.70
C THR A 362 13.95 3.87 26.38
N ALA A 363 13.63 4.91 25.60
CA ALA A 363 13.02 4.75 24.28
C ALA A 363 13.95 3.95 23.35
N GLY A 364 13.40 2.97 22.62
CA GLY A 364 14.10 2.30 21.53
C GLY A 364 14.24 3.21 20.31
N ALA A 365 14.94 2.73 19.30
CA ALA A 365 15.12 3.50 18.06
C ALA A 365 13.79 3.72 17.31
N TYR A 366 12.86 2.76 17.37
CA TYR A 366 11.59 2.78 16.65
C TYR A 366 10.41 2.97 17.58
N TRP A 367 10.43 2.44 18.80
CA TRP A 367 9.30 2.54 19.72
C TRP A 367 9.60 3.38 20.96
N THR A 368 8.56 4.02 21.49
CA THR A 368 8.60 4.71 22.77
C THR A 368 7.45 4.23 23.65
N ARG A 369 7.75 3.91 24.91
CA ARG A 369 6.76 3.55 25.92
C ARG A 369 6.16 4.81 26.53
N ASN A 370 4.84 4.98 26.46
CA ASN A 370 4.12 5.99 27.24
C ASN A 370 3.63 5.39 28.57
N THR A 371 3.37 6.25 29.55
CA THR A 371 2.80 5.86 30.86
C THR A 371 1.27 5.68 30.84
N PHE A 372 0.63 5.90 29.70
CA PHE A 372 -0.81 5.81 29.53
C PHE A 372 -1.18 5.26 28.16
N THR A 373 -2.35 4.62 28.12
CA THR A 373 -2.97 4.13 26.90
C THR A 373 -4.09 5.08 26.46
N ILE A 374 -4.35 5.16 25.14
CA ILE A 374 -5.45 5.93 24.57
C ILE A 374 -6.38 4.95 23.86
N HIS A 375 -7.39 4.47 24.57
CA HIS A 375 -8.44 3.64 24.00
C HIS A 375 -9.78 3.91 24.70
N ASN A 376 -10.88 3.53 24.07
CA ASN A 376 -12.20 3.51 24.68
C ASN A 376 -12.44 2.08 25.26
N PRO A 377 -12.49 1.92 26.59
CA PRO A 377 -12.64 0.59 27.21
C PRO A 377 -13.98 -0.08 26.86
N ASP A 378 -15.03 0.70 26.55
CA ASP A 378 -16.33 0.16 26.09
C ASP A 378 -16.23 -0.53 24.71
N ARG A 379 -15.11 -0.37 24.01
CA ARG A 379 -14.80 -1.04 22.73
C ARG A 379 -13.86 -2.24 22.88
N GLY A 380 -13.46 -2.55 24.12
CA GLY A 380 -12.56 -3.64 24.46
C GLY A 380 -11.18 -3.15 24.91
N SER A 381 -10.76 -3.59 26.10
CA SER A 381 -9.43 -3.31 26.68
C SER A 381 -8.29 -3.92 25.86
N TYR A 382 -8.55 -4.98 25.08
CA TYR A 382 -7.57 -5.63 24.20
C TYR A 382 -7.04 -4.74 23.06
N LEU A 383 -7.64 -3.56 22.84
CA LEU A 383 -7.16 -2.54 21.91
C LEU A 383 -6.21 -1.53 22.58
N GLY A 384 -5.92 -1.69 23.86
CA GLY A 384 -4.97 -0.87 24.62
C GLY A 384 -3.52 -1.25 24.33
N SER A 385 -2.68 -0.23 24.15
CA SER A 385 -1.23 -0.36 24.10
C SER A 385 -0.55 0.91 24.66
N PHE A 386 0.61 0.73 25.29
CA PHE A 386 1.46 1.81 25.80
C PHE A 386 2.45 2.35 24.76
N TYR A 387 2.65 1.63 23.67
CA TYR A 387 3.77 1.87 22.75
C TYR A 387 3.35 2.71 21.54
N ILE A 388 4.16 3.70 21.22
CA ILE A 388 4.05 4.53 20.02
C ILE A 388 5.23 4.24 19.09
N HIS A 389 4.98 4.33 17.78
CA HIS A 389 6.03 4.20 16.76
C HIS A 389 6.60 5.58 16.42
N ASN A 390 7.89 5.77 16.60
CA ASN A 390 8.61 7.04 16.63
C ASN A 390 9.87 7.09 15.74
N ARG A 391 10.10 6.08 14.90
CA ARG A 391 11.30 5.96 14.04
C ARG A 391 11.76 7.28 13.41
N ARG A 392 10.88 7.98 12.68
CA ARG A 392 11.24 9.24 11.98
C ARG A 392 11.52 10.40 12.92
N THR A 393 10.72 10.58 13.97
CA THR A 393 10.93 11.65 14.96
C THR A 393 12.27 11.47 15.68
N LEU A 394 12.65 10.23 15.96
CA LEU A 394 13.94 9.91 16.58
C LEU A 394 15.12 10.05 15.60
N GLN A 395 14.88 10.00 14.29
CA GLN A 395 15.89 10.30 13.26
C GLN A 395 16.00 11.80 12.94
N GLY A 396 15.29 12.66 13.66
CA GLY A 396 15.34 14.11 13.45
C GLY A 396 14.56 14.63 12.25
N LEU A 397 13.79 13.76 11.61
CA LEU A 397 12.81 14.15 10.61
C LEU A 397 11.60 14.69 11.39
N GLY A 398 11.29 15.97 11.20
CA GLY A 398 10.20 16.62 11.93
C GLY A 398 8.87 15.88 11.76
N THR A 399 7.91 16.14 12.64
CA THR A 399 6.57 15.49 12.61
C THR A 399 5.67 15.93 11.45
N LEU A 400 6.22 16.67 10.47
CA LEU A 400 5.49 17.44 9.45
C LEU A 400 5.82 17.04 8.01
N ASN A 401 6.15 15.77 7.76
CA ASN A 401 6.41 15.26 6.40
C ASN A 401 7.65 15.89 5.74
N SER A 402 8.79 15.89 6.40
CA SER A 402 10.07 16.30 5.79
C SER A 402 10.96 15.11 5.46
N GLY A 403 11.74 15.24 4.39
CA GLY A 403 12.70 14.24 3.92
C GLY A 403 12.04 13.09 3.16
N LEU A 404 12.87 12.15 2.70
CA LEU A 404 12.42 11.01 1.88
C LEU A 404 11.30 10.23 2.57
N MET A 405 10.21 9.99 1.84
CA MET A 405 9.10 9.14 2.24
C MET A 405 9.08 7.94 1.28
N PRO A 406 9.80 6.86 1.61
CA PRO A 406 9.97 5.77 0.66
C PRO A 406 8.63 5.05 0.40
N LEU A 407 8.38 4.79 -0.88
CA LEU A 407 7.38 3.84 -1.34
C LEU A 407 7.96 2.42 -1.31
N LEU A 408 9.19 2.26 -1.82
CA LEU A 408 9.94 1.02 -1.86
C LEU A 408 11.28 1.24 -1.14
N THR A 409 11.78 0.25 -0.41
CA THR A 409 13.07 0.37 0.29
C THR A 409 14.04 -0.74 -0.09
N ALA A 410 15.33 -0.46 0.09
CA ALA A 410 16.37 -1.48 -0.06
C ALA A 410 16.15 -2.65 0.93
N ASP A 411 15.72 -2.34 2.15
CA ASP A 411 15.44 -3.33 3.19
C ASP A 411 14.25 -4.23 2.83
N GLU A 412 13.21 -3.67 2.22
CA GLU A 412 12.11 -4.47 1.71
C GLU A 412 12.57 -5.44 0.63
N ASN A 413 13.31 -4.95 -0.38
CA ASN A 413 13.82 -5.79 -1.46
C ASN A 413 14.71 -6.92 -0.92
N ARG A 414 15.61 -6.58 0.02
CA ARG A 414 16.46 -7.53 0.72
C ARG A 414 15.67 -8.63 1.43
N LEU A 415 14.60 -8.26 2.13
CA LEU A 415 13.77 -9.21 2.88
C LEU A 415 12.89 -10.06 1.96
N TYR A 416 12.50 -9.60 0.77
CA TYR A 416 11.90 -10.48 -0.25
C TYR A 416 12.91 -11.49 -0.78
N LEU A 417 14.14 -11.06 -1.06
CA LEU A 417 15.20 -11.96 -1.49
C LEU A 417 15.53 -13.00 -0.40
N ALA A 418 15.57 -12.59 0.87
CA ALA A 418 15.74 -13.50 1.99
C ALA A 418 14.62 -14.56 2.04
N GLU A 419 13.37 -14.13 1.88
CA GLU A 419 12.23 -15.06 1.84
C GLU A 419 12.33 -16.05 0.69
N ALA A 420 12.67 -15.58 -0.50
CA ALA A 420 12.89 -16.45 -1.65
C ALA A 420 13.95 -17.51 -1.36
N TYR A 421 15.05 -17.15 -0.70
CA TYR A 421 16.07 -18.13 -0.29
C TYR A 421 15.59 -19.12 0.78
N ILE A 422 14.68 -18.75 1.68
CA ILE A 422 14.04 -19.72 2.59
C ILE A 422 13.29 -20.78 1.78
N HIS A 423 12.46 -20.34 0.82
CA HIS A 423 11.63 -21.25 0.03
C HIS A 423 12.39 -22.05 -1.03
N LEU A 424 13.58 -21.59 -1.43
CA LEU A 424 14.47 -22.28 -2.37
C LEU A 424 15.48 -23.21 -1.67
N ASP A 425 15.28 -23.51 -0.39
CA ASP A 425 16.17 -24.38 0.43
C ASP A 425 17.62 -23.86 0.48
N GLN A 426 17.77 -22.53 0.57
CA GLN A 426 19.05 -21.82 0.72
C GLN A 426 19.09 -20.99 2.01
N PRO A 427 18.85 -21.61 3.18
CA PRO A 427 18.60 -20.90 4.44
C PRO A 427 19.79 -20.06 4.93
N GLN A 428 21.02 -20.40 4.55
CA GLN A 428 22.17 -19.57 4.93
C GLN A 428 22.17 -18.22 4.21
N LEU A 429 21.82 -18.18 2.92
CA LEU A 429 21.72 -16.91 2.17
C LEU A 429 20.59 -16.03 2.73
N ALA A 430 19.48 -16.66 3.13
CA ALA A 430 18.40 -15.96 3.82
C ALA A 430 18.86 -15.39 5.16
N ALA A 431 19.57 -16.18 5.98
CA ALA A 431 20.10 -15.74 7.27
C ALA A 431 21.04 -14.54 7.13
N ASP A 432 21.94 -14.57 6.14
CA ASP A 432 22.89 -13.48 5.88
C ASP A 432 22.14 -12.17 5.56
N LEU A 433 21.10 -12.22 4.72
CA LEU A 433 20.28 -11.04 4.37
C LEU A 433 19.40 -10.54 5.52
N ILE A 434 18.84 -11.44 6.34
CA ILE A 434 18.07 -11.08 7.55
C ILE A 434 18.98 -10.37 8.57
N ASN A 435 20.23 -10.81 8.67
CA ASN A 435 21.19 -10.25 9.62
C ASN A 435 21.57 -8.78 9.31
N GLU A 436 21.45 -8.33 8.05
CA GLU A 436 21.72 -6.94 7.64
C GLU A 436 20.79 -5.90 8.28
N THR A 437 19.53 -6.26 8.57
CA THR A 437 18.60 -5.37 9.30
C THR A 437 18.66 -5.64 10.80
N ARG A 438 18.74 -6.93 11.16
CA ARG A 438 18.68 -7.41 12.54
C ARG A 438 19.84 -6.96 13.42
N MET A 439 21.05 -6.92 12.86
CA MET A 439 22.28 -6.56 13.59
C MET A 439 22.66 -5.10 13.41
N ARG A 440 21.92 -4.34 12.60
CA ARG A 440 22.28 -2.98 12.21
C ARG A 440 22.41 -2.08 13.44
N PRO A 441 23.50 -1.31 13.57
CA PRO A 441 23.61 -0.28 14.61
C PRO A 441 22.45 0.72 14.50
N GLN A 442 21.86 1.08 15.64
CA GLN A 442 20.71 1.99 15.68
C GLN A 442 21.05 3.29 16.38
N MET A 443 20.45 4.39 15.91
CA MET A 443 20.49 5.67 16.61
C MET A 443 19.40 5.70 17.68
N ILE A 444 19.77 6.02 18.92
CA ILE A 444 18.85 6.11 20.05
C ILE A 444 18.96 7.47 20.71
N GLY A 445 17.82 8.03 21.13
CA GLY A 445 17.76 9.30 21.84
C GLY A 445 17.50 10.53 20.95
N GLY A 446 17.12 10.34 19.69
CA GLY A 446 16.77 11.45 18.80
C GLY A 446 17.93 11.96 17.93
N THR A 447 17.73 13.11 17.29
CA THR A 447 18.78 13.81 16.52
C THR A 447 20.01 14.07 17.39
N GLY A 448 21.16 13.52 17.00
CA GLY A 448 22.40 13.62 17.80
C GLY A 448 22.50 12.61 18.94
N GLY A 449 21.59 11.63 18.97
CA GLY A 449 21.62 10.49 19.88
C GLY A 449 22.81 9.56 19.64
N ALA A 450 23.04 8.65 20.59
CA ALA A 450 24.13 7.70 20.50
C ALA A 450 23.82 6.64 19.43
N ILE A 451 24.84 6.27 18.64
CA ILE A 451 24.79 5.05 17.86
C ILE A 451 25.08 3.89 18.81
N VAL A 452 24.10 3.01 18.95
CA VAL A 452 24.21 1.80 19.76
C VAL A 452 24.45 0.63 18.80
N ASP A 453 25.67 0.11 18.84
CA ASP A 453 26.10 -1.08 18.09
C ASP A 453 25.76 -2.35 18.89
N GLN A 454 24.46 -2.51 19.15
CA GLN A 454 23.89 -3.65 19.88
C GLN A 454 22.58 -4.05 19.20
N GLY A 455 22.69 -4.56 17.97
CA GLY A 455 21.58 -5.24 17.32
C GLY A 455 21.24 -6.57 18.00
N LEU A 456 20.23 -7.27 17.49
CA LEU A 456 19.89 -8.61 17.97
C LEU A 456 20.97 -9.62 17.57
N ASP A 457 21.07 -10.70 18.35
CA ASP A 457 21.91 -11.85 17.99
C ASP A 457 21.56 -12.35 16.58
N PRO A 458 22.56 -12.67 15.73
CA PRO A 458 22.32 -13.12 14.37
C PRO A 458 21.47 -14.39 14.34
N VAL A 459 20.62 -14.49 13.32
CA VAL A 459 20.02 -15.77 12.95
C VAL A 459 21.03 -16.65 12.21
N THR A 460 20.78 -17.94 12.25
CA THR A 460 21.53 -18.96 11.49
C THR A 460 20.61 -19.63 10.46
N ALA A 461 21.16 -20.53 9.65
CA ALA A 461 20.35 -21.38 8.76
C ALA A 461 19.24 -22.16 9.52
N ASP A 462 19.45 -22.47 10.80
CA ASP A 462 18.47 -23.18 11.64
C ASP A 462 17.41 -22.25 12.27
N GLY A 463 17.51 -20.93 12.06
CA GLY A 463 16.63 -19.91 12.64
C GLY A 463 17.27 -19.12 13.78
N VAL A 464 16.44 -18.62 14.70
CA VAL A 464 16.86 -17.84 15.86
C VAL A 464 17.58 -18.75 16.87
N PRO A 465 18.82 -18.43 17.28
CA PRO A 465 19.53 -19.21 18.29
C PRO A 465 18.74 -19.35 19.59
N GLN A 466 18.79 -20.54 20.20
CA GLN A 466 18.07 -20.79 21.45
C GLN A 466 18.69 -19.98 22.61
N SER A 467 17.89 -19.13 23.24
CA SER A 467 18.25 -18.36 24.43
C SER A 467 17.01 -17.93 25.22
N ASP A 468 17.20 -17.52 26.48
CA ASP A 468 16.11 -17.01 27.30
C ASP A 468 15.59 -15.65 26.80
N THR A 469 16.35 -14.96 25.95
CA THR A 469 16.03 -13.63 25.42
C THR A 469 15.88 -13.62 23.90
N CYS A 470 15.61 -14.77 23.27
CA CYS A 470 15.51 -14.81 21.81
C CYS A 470 14.29 -14.05 21.28
N VAL A 471 14.50 -13.30 20.20
CA VAL A 471 13.48 -12.48 19.53
C VAL A 471 13.45 -12.79 18.02
N PRO A 472 12.31 -13.14 17.44
CA PRO A 472 11.09 -13.57 18.12
C PRO A 472 11.23 -15.00 18.69
N ARG A 473 10.31 -15.36 19.59
CA ARG A 473 10.04 -16.77 19.90
C ARG A 473 9.24 -17.42 18.76
N ALA A 474 9.12 -18.75 18.77
CA ALA A 474 8.35 -19.49 17.76
C ALA A 474 6.88 -19.07 17.69
N TYR A 475 6.23 -19.37 16.56
CA TYR A 475 4.85 -18.97 16.24
C TYR A 475 4.69 -17.45 16.28
N PHE A 476 5.62 -16.74 15.63
CA PHE A 476 5.64 -15.28 15.56
C PHE A 476 5.55 -14.63 16.95
N GLY A 477 6.33 -15.13 17.91
CA GLY A 477 6.38 -14.63 19.29
C GLY A 477 5.33 -15.19 20.24
N ALA A 478 4.41 -16.06 19.80
CA ALA A 478 3.35 -16.58 20.67
C ALA A 478 3.82 -17.69 21.63
N ALA A 479 4.96 -18.34 21.38
CA ALA A 479 5.51 -19.35 22.28
C ALA A 479 5.84 -18.76 23.67
N PRO A 480 5.60 -19.51 24.76
CA PRO A 480 5.87 -19.05 26.12
C PRO A 480 7.35 -18.77 26.37
N VAL A 481 7.65 -18.00 27.43
CA VAL A 481 9.02 -17.85 27.94
C VAL A 481 9.58 -19.22 28.33
N GLY A 482 10.81 -19.51 27.89
CA GLY A 482 11.43 -20.83 28.02
C GLY A 482 10.95 -21.86 26.98
N GLY A 483 10.00 -21.50 26.12
CA GLY A 483 9.65 -22.24 24.91
C GLY A 483 10.65 -22.03 23.76
N PRO A 484 10.44 -22.70 22.61
CA PRO A 484 11.37 -22.64 21.48
C PRO A 484 11.49 -21.23 20.89
N CYS A 485 12.71 -20.84 20.52
CA CYS A 485 12.97 -19.64 19.73
C CYS A 485 12.49 -19.77 18.29
N GLY A 486 12.32 -18.63 17.61
CA GLY A 486 11.75 -18.54 16.28
C GLY A 486 12.53 -19.29 15.20
N THR A 487 11.81 -19.78 14.20
CA THR A 487 12.36 -20.24 12.93
C THR A 487 12.94 -19.07 12.13
N LEU A 488 13.59 -19.37 11.00
CA LEU A 488 14.04 -18.33 10.08
C LEU A 488 12.87 -17.53 9.49
N THR A 489 11.72 -18.17 9.27
CA THR A 489 10.47 -17.52 8.83
C THR A 489 9.90 -16.61 9.92
N ASP A 490 9.96 -17.01 11.20
CA ASP A 490 9.54 -16.15 12.31
C ASP A 490 10.42 -14.89 12.38
N ALA A 491 11.74 -15.05 12.27
CA ALA A 491 12.68 -13.93 12.24
C ALA A 491 12.45 -13.00 11.04
N LEU A 492 12.22 -13.56 9.85
CA LEU A 492 11.90 -12.79 8.65
C LEU A 492 10.64 -11.92 8.84
N LEU A 493 9.55 -12.50 9.36
CA LEU A 493 8.32 -11.74 9.58
C LEU A 493 8.55 -10.62 10.61
N TYR A 494 9.31 -10.91 11.66
CA TYR A 494 9.68 -9.90 12.66
C TYR A 494 10.49 -8.75 12.04
N GLU A 495 11.51 -9.04 11.24
CA GLU A 495 12.30 -8.00 10.56
C GLU A 495 11.43 -7.17 9.60
N ARG A 496 10.51 -7.78 8.85
CA ARG A 496 9.56 -7.04 8.00
C ARG A 496 8.62 -6.16 8.82
N ALA A 497 8.13 -6.65 9.95
CA ALA A 497 7.28 -5.89 10.84
C ALA A 497 8.03 -4.70 11.48
N MET A 498 9.32 -4.84 11.78
CA MET A 498 10.13 -3.75 12.35
C MET A 498 10.53 -2.72 11.30
N GLU A 499 10.98 -3.17 10.13
CA GLU A 499 11.58 -2.29 9.12
C GLU A 499 10.55 -1.61 8.22
N LEU A 500 9.34 -2.15 8.08
CA LEU A 500 8.37 -1.70 7.06
C LEU A 500 7.07 -1.12 7.64
N MET A 501 6.92 -1.05 8.97
CA MET A 501 5.64 -0.73 9.65
C MET A 501 5.04 0.62 9.29
N ASP A 502 5.86 1.61 8.99
CA ASP A 502 5.50 3.02 8.78
C ASP A 502 5.63 3.49 7.33
N MET A 503 5.91 2.57 6.40
CA MET A 503 6.17 2.91 4.99
C MET A 503 4.89 2.97 4.17
N ASP A 504 4.04 1.95 4.22
CA ASP A 504 2.78 1.90 3.47
C ASP A 504 1.63 1.46 4.40
N PRO A 505 0.51 2.21 4.46
CA PRO A 505 -0.60 1.92 5.37
C PRO A 505 -1.27 0.56 5.12
N MET A 506 -1.18 -0.01 3.92
CA MET A 506 -1.75 -1.30 3.57
C MET A 506 -0.78 -2.47 3.79
N ARG A 507 0.51 -2.17 3.94
CA ARG A 507 1.61 -3.14 3.88
C ARG A 507 1.46 -4.30 4.84
N ALA A 508 1.28 -4.01 6.13
CA ALA A 508 1.15 -5.04 7.16
C ALA A 508 -0.08 -5.94 6.91
N TRP A 509 -1.19 -5.40 6.40
CA TRP A 509 -2.38 -6.21 6.10
C TRP A 509 -2.12 -7.17 4.93
N MET A 510 -1.48 -6.68 3.85
CA MET A 510 -1.11 -7.49 2.68
C MET A 510 -0.06 -8.55 3.01
N ASP A 511 0.83 -8.25 3.96
CA ASP A 511 1.91 -9.15 4.33
C ASP A 511 1.43 -10.24 5.28
N PHE A 512 0.78 -9.82 6.38
CA PHE A 512 0.38 -10.74 7.45
C PHE A 512 -0.62 -11.79 6.98
N ARG A 513 -1.46 -11.51 5.97
CA ARG A 513 -2.41 -12.50 5.44
C ARG A 513 -1.71 -13.72 4.84
N GLY A 514 -0.64 -13.52 4.08
CA GLY A 514 0.13 -14.61 3.48
C GLY A 514 0.85 -15.47 4.52
N PHE A 515 1.20 -14.89 5.68
CA PHE A 515 1.75 -15.62 6.82
C PHE A 515 0.69 -16.27 7.72
N GLY A 516 -0.61 -16.04 7.48
CA GLY A 516 -1.67 -16.46 8.41
C GLY A 516 -1.64 -15.69 9.73
N PHE A 517 -1.02 -14.52 9.76
CA PHE A 517 -0.85 -13.66 10.93
C PHE A 517 -1.93 -12.57 11.02
N LEU A 518 -3.01 -12.67 10.25
CA LEU A 518 -4.15 -11.78 10.41
C LEU A 518 -5.06 -12.21 11.58
N PRO A 519 -5.75 -11.25 12.23
CA PRO A 519 -6.78 -11.57 13.21
C PRO A 519 -7.92 -12.42 12.66
N GLU A 520 -8.37 -13.37 13.46
CA GLU A 520 -9.52 -14.23 13.13
C GLU A 520 -10.72 -13.40 12.66
N GLY A 521 -11.31 -13.81 11.54
CA GLY A 521 -12.45 -13.13 10.93
C GLY A 521 -12.08 -11.84 10.18
N GLN A 522 -10.81 -11.44 10.13
CA GLN A 522 -10.39 -10.30 9.30
C GLN A 522 -10.46 -10.69 7.83
N LEU A 523 -11.05 -9.83 6.97
CA LEU A 523 -11.01 -10.07 5.54
C LEU A 523 -9.58 -10.05 4.98
N VAL A 524 -9.29 -10.98 4.07
CA VAL A 524 -8.02 -11.09 3.34
C VAL A 524 -8.05 -10.37 1.99
N GLN A 525 -9.24 -9.95 1.55
CA GLN A 525 -9.47 -9.22 0.30
C GLN A 525 -10.73 -8.34 0.40
N MET A 526 -10.76 -7.25 -0.35
CA MET A 526 -11.94 -6.40 -0.50
C MET A 526 -12.82 -6.92 -1.63
N PRO A 527 -14.16 -6.81 -1.52
CA PRO A 527 -15.03 -7.03 -2.67
C PRO A 527 -14.86 -5.91 -3.70
N VAL A 528 -15.36 -6.13 -4.92
CA VAL A 528 -15.71 -5.02 -5.81
C VAL A 528 -16.67 -4.08 -5.07
N PRO A 529 -16.44 -2.75 -5.07
CA PRO A 529 -17.29 -1.84 -4.30
C PRO A 529 -18.75 -1.91 -4.77
N GLY A 530 -19.69 -2.00 -3.83
CA GLY A 530 -21.11 -2.22 -4.13
C GLY A 530 -21.72 -1.25 -5.13
N ARG A 531 -21.27 0.01 -5.15
CA ARG A 531 -21.68 1.01 -6.14
C ARG A 531 -21.38 0.57 -7.58
N TYR A 532 -20.21 -0.03 -7.81
CA TYR A 532 -19.81 -0.51 -9.14
C TYR A 532 -20.57 -1.78 -9.51
N LEU A 533 -20.80 -2.69 -8.56
CA LEU A 533 -21.66 -3.86 -8.76
C LEU A 533 -23.06 -3.45 -9.22
N VAL A 534 -23.67 -2.46 -8.55
CA VAL A 534 -24.97 -1.91 -8.96
C VAL A 534 -24.92 -1.31 -10.37
N SER A 535 -23.87 -0.56 -10.71
CA SER A 535 -23.74 0.01 -12.07
C SER A 535 -23.59 -1.05 -13.16
N MET A 536 -23.02 -2.22 -12.82
CA MET A 536 -22.86 -3.37 -13.71
C MET A 536 -24.05 -4.34 -13.67
N ALA A 537 -25.11 -4.03 -12.91
CA ALA A 537 -26.23 -4.94 -12.65
C ALA A 537 -25.81 -6.30 -12.06
N LEU A 538 -24.74 -6.32 -11.25
CA LEU A 538 -24.27 -7.48 -10.52
C LEU A 538 -24.77 -7.47 -9.06
N PRO A 539 -24.97 -8.64 -8.43
CA PRO A 539 -25.34 -8.72 -7.02
C PRO A 539 -24.23 -8.17 -6.14
N ILE A 540 -24.60 -7.48 -5.06
CA ILE A 540 -23.66 -7.05 -4.01
C ILE A 540 -23.23 -8.29 -3.21
N TYR A 541 -21.92 -8.43 -2.99
CA TYR A 541 -21.33 -9.45 -2.14
C TYR A 541 -20.26 -8.83 -1.22
N THR A 542 -19.74 -9.62 -0.27
CA THR A 542 -18.74 -9.18 0.70
C THR A 542 -17.92 -10.33 1.28
N PHE A 543 -16.96 -10.00 2.15
CA PHE A 543 -16.04 -10.93 2.82
C PHE A 543 -15.83 -10.56 4.30
N GLY A 544 -15.13 -11.44 5.00
CA GLY A 544 -14.73 -11.28 6.41
C GLY A 544 -15.73 -11.91 7.37
N GLY A 545 -15.63 -11.57 8.65
CA GLY A 545 -16.41 -12.21 9.70
C GLY A 545 -15.88 -13.59 10.09
N ILE A 546 -16.07 -13.99 11.35
CA ILE A 546 -15.61 -15.30 11.82
C ILE A 546 -16.33 -16.41 11.05
N GLY A 547 -15.58 -17.25 10.33
CA GLY A 547 -16.10 -18.34 9.50
C GLY A 547 -16.75 -17.90 8.19
N GLY A 548 -16.71 -16.60 7.85
CA GLY A 548 -17.21 -16.07 6.59
C GLY A 548 -16.22 -16.28 5.43
N GLU A 549 -16.69 -16.05 4.21
CA GLU A 549 -15.86 -16.15 3.01
C GLU A 549 -14.75 -15.08 3.03
N GLY A 550 -13.55 -15.43 2.53
CA GLY A 550 -12.41 -14.51 2.49
C GLY A 550 -11.99 -14.00 3.87
N SER A 551 -12.24 -14.76 4.94
CA SER A 551 -11.86 -14.43 6.31
C SER A 551 -10.58 -15.16 6.75
N ALA A 552 -9.75 -14.49 7.53
CA ALA A 552 -8.54 -15.06 8.10
C ALA A 552 -8.89 -16.07 9.21
N PRO A 553 -8.21 -17.22 9.27
CA PRO A 553 -8.45 -18.25 10.28
C PRO A 553 -8.03 -17.83 11.70
N GLY A 554 -7.27 -16.72 11.82
CA GLY A 554 -6.63 -16.33 13.05
C GLY A 554 -5.19 -16.84 13.14
N TYR A 555 -4.51 -16.42 14.20
CA TYR A 555 -3.08 -16.69 14.39
C TYR A 555 -2.82 -18.17 14.58
N PRO A 556 -1.68 -18.68 14.07
CA PRO A 556 -1.17 -19.94 14.55
C PRO A 556 -0.88 -19.80 16.05
N MET A 557 -1.54 -20.62 16.86
CA MET A 557 -1.28 -20.75 18.29
C MET A 557 -0.52 -22.06 18.55
N PRO A 558 0.35 -22.13 19.57
CA PRO A 558 1.11 -23.33 19.93
C PRO A 558 0.28 -24.57 20.24
#